data_AF-A0AAV5AEJ2-F1
#
_entry.id   AF-A0AAV5AEJ2-F1
#
_cell.length_a   1.000
_cell.length_b   1.000
_cell.length_c   1.000
_cell.angle_alpha   90.00
_cell.angle_beta   90.00
_cell.angle_gamma   90.00
#
_symmetry.space_group_name_H-M   'P 1'
#
loop_
_entity.id
_entity.type
_entity.pdbx_description
1 polymer ?
#
loop_
_entity_poly.entity_id
_entity_poly.type
_entity_poly.pdbx_seq_one_letter_code
_entity_poly.pdbx_strand_id
1 'polypeptide(L)'
;MSNVFPPSNATGLFTSSAFAGRGFGAMLRTPGPELHDLGGIKLPELKTHLQAAILLELKTLPPYLYAAYSIKAPGPAKWSILNVAQQEMLHLALAGNILCAIGGEPKLYSLSPPGSGNPPEFPSYPDKMFYQETPLDLRGATKPNIRTFLELERPSILKDIDRVAEALDAYGSIGTFYWAIGEALKFNSNRIGDQALFSGDKKKQLQYGDGSWYNDEMVVVEDLNSALKALGIILDQGEGSQRQPPIRGTGSLDPPPPFAVRSHFEIFEDLYKGPPLDCYEVLENPKTKTFETGNQTNIHKVLLLGDAAFCYLLQTVETLWRTGGGTIKRMHFVNNNLHNIMLYVLRPLSTFLLSQKVKSADGTETNIRFNLFFNYYDFKTTGKLKKLQDLAKDAVGEFPSDKILLEVQKTVNALEDVEN
;
A
#
# COMPACT_ATOMS: atom_id res chain seq x y z
N MET A 1 -57.72 -30.33 -45.03
CA MET A 1 -58.17 -28.92 -44.98
C MET A 1 -57.47 -28.30 -43.77
N SER A 2 -56.47 -27.41 -43.88
CA SER A 2 -56.47 -26.02 -44.43
C SER A 2 -57.20 -25.04 -43.49
N ASN A 3 -56.71 -23.85 -43.08
CA ASN A 3 -55.59 -22.95 -43.47
C ASN A 3 -55.39 -21.88 -42.34
N VAL A 4 -54.35 -21.02 -42.17
CA VAL A 4 -53.02 -20.75 -42.80
C VAL A 4 -52.19 -19.78 -41.90
N PHE A 5 -50.90 -20.10 -41.60
CA PHE A 5 -49.76 -19.18 -41.28
C PHE A 5 -49.84 -18.17 -40.09
N PRO A 6 -48.76 -17.42 -39.73
CA PRO A 6 -47.31 -17.55 -40.05
C PRO A 6 -46.38 -17.64 -38.80
N PRO A 7 -45.07 -17.97 -38.98
CA PRO A 7 -44.02 -17.72 -37.99
C PRO A 7 -43.39 -16.32 -38.14
N SER A 8 -42.70 -15.81 -37.11
CA SER A 8 -41.80 -14.66 -37.25
C SER A 8 -40.58 -14.77 -36.31
N ASN A 9 -39.39 -14.41 -36.81
CA ASN A 9 -38.16 -14.32 -36.03
C ASN A 9 -38.02 -12.91 -35.46
N ALA A 10 -37.67 -12.78 -34.18
CA ALA A 10 -37.11 -11.55 -33.62
C ALA A 10 -36.10 -11.88 -32.51
N THR A 11 -34.93 -11.27 -32.58
CA THR A 11 -33.88 -11.36 -31.56
C THR A 11 -34.24 -10.47 -30.37
N GLY A 12 -33.94 -10.92 -29.14
CA GLY A 12 -34.25 -10.18 -27.92
C GLY A 12 -33.49 -10.72 -26.71
N LEU A 13 -32.21 -10.36 -26.58
CA LEU A 13 -31.41 -10.65 -25.39
C LEU A 13 -31.89 -9.82 -24.20
N PHE A 14 -32.16 -10.47 -23.07
CA PHE A 14 -32.41 -9.79 -21.80
C PHE A 14 -31.14 -9.07 -21.34
N THR A 15 -31.13 -7.75 -21.42
CA THR A 15 -30.03 -6.90 -20.92
C THR A 15 -30.20 -6.64 -19.42
N SER A 16 -29.54 -7.46 -18.59
CA SER A 16 -29.41 -7.18 -17.16
C SER A 16 -28.44 -6.01 -16.94
N SER A 17 -28.99 -4.80 -16.75
CA SER A 17 -28.25 -3.59 -16.39
C SER A 17 -27.75 -3.62 -14.94
N ALA A 18 -26.86 -4.56 -14.63
CA ALA A 18 -26.21 -4.65 -13.33
C ALA A 18 -25.08 -3.61 -13.20
N PHE A 19 -25.07 -2.89 -12.08
CA PHE A 19 -23.98 -1.96 -11.73
C PHE A 19 -22.70 -2.72 -11.38
N ALA A 20 -21.86 -2.98 -12.38
CA ALA A 20 -20.47 -3.39 -12.17
C ALA A 20 -19.64 -2.14 -11.84
N GLY A 21 -19.24 -1.97 -10.58
CA GLY A 21 -18.30 -0.94 -10.16
C GLY A 21 -16.96 -1.12 -10.86
N ARG A 22 -16.40 -0.06 -11.44
CA ARG A 22 -15.10 -0.12 -12.13
C ARG A 22 -13.97 -0.14 -11.11
N GLY A 23 -13.43 -1.33 -10.85
CA GLY A 23 -12.22 -1.51 -10.05
C GLY A 23 -10.92 -1.21 -10.83
N PHE A 24 -9.80 -1.35 -10.12
CA PHE A 24 -8.41 -1.05 -10.51
C PHE A 24 -8.00 -1.53 -11.92
N GLY A 25 -8.48 -2.71 -12.36
CA GLY A 25 -8.21 -3.29 -13.69
C GLY A 25 -8.74 -2.48 -14.90
N ALA A 26 -9.26 -1.26 -14.70
CA ALA A 26 -9.57 -0.33 -15.77
C ALA A 26 -8.32 0.40 -16.33
N MET A 27 -7.28 0.62 -15.52
CA MET A 27 -6.12 1.45 -15.92
C MET A 27 -5.09 0.70 -16.80
N LEU A 28 -5.15 -0.64 -16.85
CA LEU A 28 -4.08 -1.49 -17.40
C LEU A 28 -4.21 -1.84 -18.89
N ARG A 29 -5.12 -1.20 -19.62
CA ARG A 29 -5.50 -1.54 -21.00
C ARG A 29 -4.52 -1.03 -22.08
N THR A 30 -3.24 -1.34 -21.91
CA THR A 30 -2.22 -1.27 -22.95
C THR A 30 -1.73 -2.69 -23.24
N PRO A 31 -1.86 -3.21 -24.48
CA PRO A 31 -1.48 -4.59 -24.79
C PRO A 31 0.03 -4.81 -24.59
N GLY A 32 0.39 -5.72 -23.69
CA GLY A 32 1.79 -6.10 -23.45
C GLY A 32 2.36 -6.98 -24.57
N PRO A 33 3.69 -6.95 -24.79
CA PRO A 33 4.35 -7.84 -25.75
C PRO A 33 4.45 -9.28 -25.24
N GLU A 34 4.55 -10.24 -26.17
CA GLU A 34 4.81 -11.64 -25.85
C GLU A 34 6.24 -11.84 -25.31
N LEU A 35 6.44 -12.88 -24.48
CA LEU A 35 7.60 -13.05 -23.59
C LEU A 35 9.00 -13.15 -24.22
N HIS A 36 9.12 -13.15 -25.54
CA HIS A 36 10.42 -13.06 -26.20
C HIS A 36 11.00 -11.64 -26.21
N ASP A 37 10.24 -10.61 -25.78
CA ASP A 37 10.70 -9.22 -25.71
C ASP A 37 10.43 -8.57 -24.33
N LEU A 38 11.09 -9.07 -23.27
CA LEU A 38 11.22 -8.33 -22.00
C LEU A 38 12.09 -7.05 -22.13
N GLY A 39 12.83 -6.93 -23.24
CA GLY A 39 13.37 -5.66 -23.72
C GLY A 39 12.29 -4.71 -24.29
N GLY A 40 11.02 -5.10 -24.32
CA GLY A 40 9.96 -4.29 -24.92
C GLY A 40 9.54 -3.08 -24.09
N ILE A 41 9.64 -3.16 -22.76
CA ILE A 41 9.13 -2.15 -21.82
C ILE A 41 9.91 -0.84 -21.94
N LYS A 42 9.28 0.19 -22.51
CA LYS A 42 9.86 1.53 -22.70
C LYS A 42 9.60 2.43 -21.50
N LEU A 43 10.37 3.51 -21.40
CA LEU A 43 10.31 4.50 -20.33
C LEU A 43 8.87 4.92 -19.88
N PRO A 44 7.87 5.13 -20.75
CA PRO A 44 6.50 5.43 -20.30
C PRO A 44 5.85 4.25 -19.56
N GLU A 45 5.98 3.04 -20.09
CA GLU A 45 5.45 1.80 -19.50
C GLU A 45 6.18 1.46 -18.19
N LEU A 46 7.50 1.69 -18.13
CA LEU A 46 8.31 1.55 -16.91
C LEU A 46 7.85 2.50 -15.80
N LYS A 47 7.47 3.75 -16.13
CA LYS A 47 6.87 4.68 -15.16
C LYS A 47 5.53 4.15 -14.62
N THR A 48 4.70 3.55 -15.47
CA THR A 48 3.46 2.89 -15.04
C THR A 48 3.72 1.69 -14.14
N HIS A 49 4.71 0.85 -14.45
CA HIS A 49 5.09 -0.28 -13.60
C HIS A 49 5.61 0.18 -12.23
N LEU A 50 6.45 1.21 -12.16
CA LEU A 50 6.92 1.77 -10.90
C LEU A 50 5.80 2.45 -10.09
N GLN A 51 4.82 3.10 -10.74
CA GLN A 51 3.64 3.60 -10.06
C GLN A 51 2.72 2.47 -9.56
N ALA A 52 2.63 1.34 -10.28
CA ALA A 52 1.94 0.15 -9.79
C ALA A 52 2.67 -0.49 -8.60
N ALA A 53 4.01 -0.47 -8.57
CA ALA A 53 4.81 -0.94 -7.45
C ALA A 53 4.55 -0.15 -6.17
N ILE A 54 4.59 1.19 -6.23
CA ILE A 54 4.26 2.08 -5.11
C ILE A 54 2.86 1.80 -4.53
N LEU A 55 1.91 1.38 -5.37
CA LEU A 55 0.54 1.05 -4.96
C LEU A 55 0.37 -0.40 -4.51
N LEU A 56 1.26 -1.31 -4.91
CA LEU A 56 1.34 -2.68 -4.41
C LEU A 56 1.72 -2.66 -2.93
N GLU A 57 2.80 -1.98 -2.57
CA GLU A 57 3.23 -1.88 -1.16
C GLU A 57 2.20 -1.10 -0.33
N LEU A 58 1.58 -0.08 -0.92
CA LEU A 58 0.48 0.63 -0.26
C LEU A 58 -0.73 -0.29 0.01
N LYS A 59 -0.97 -1.31 -0.83
CA LYS A 59 -2.05 -2.29 -0.62
C LYS A 59 -1.72 -3.27 0.51
N THR A 60 -0.47 -3.68 0.72
CA THR A 60 -0.07 -4.64 1.79
C THR A 60 -0.08 -4.00 3.19
N LEU A 61 0.21 -2.70 3.27
CA LEU A 61 0.33 -1.95 4.53
C LEU A 61 -0.92 -1.99 5.44
N PRO A 62 -2.15 -1.61 5.02
CA PRO A 62 -3.31 -1.66 5.89
C PRO A 62 -3.67 -3.06 6.43
N PRO A 63 -3.69 -4.17 5.64
CA PRO A 63 -3.86 -5.52 6.15
C PRO A 63 -2.86 -5.92 7.24
N TYR A 64 -1.55 -5.66 7.02
CA TYR A 64 -0.51 -5.99 8.00
C TYR A 64 -0.69 -5.18 9.30
N LEU A 65 -0.93 -3.87 9.20
CA LEU A 65 -1.18 -3.01 10.35
C LEU A 65 -2.47 -3.41 11.10
N TYR A 66 -3.56 -3.70 10.37
CA TYR A 66 -4.85 -4.10 10.96
C TYR A 66 -4.73 -5.40 11.76
N ALA A 67 -4.05 -6.41 11.19
CA ALA A 67 -3.75 -7.66 11.84
C ALA A 67 -2.81 -7.49 13.05
N ALA A 68 -1.71 -6.74 12.91
CA ALA A 68 -0.79 -6.48 14.00
C ALA A 68 -1.46 -5.76 15.18
N TYR A 69 -2.31 -4.76 14.89
CA TYR A 69 -3.05 -4.04 15.92
C TYR A 69 -4.04 -4.94 16.66
N SER A 70 -4.70 -5.91 16.00
CA SER A 70 -5.64 -6.82 16.67
C SER A 70 -5.00 -7.72 17.75
N ILE A 71 -3.69 -8.02 17.67
CA ILE A 71 -3.00 -8.85 18.67
C ILE A 71 -3.02 -8.14 20.03
N LYS A 72 -3.56 -8.78 21.09
CA LYS A 72 -3.82 -8.10 22.37
C LYS A 72 -2.54 -7.64 23.07
N ALA A 73 -1.59 -8.56 23.23
CA ALA A 73 -0.34 -8.31 23.95
C ALA A 73 0.76 -7.73 23.05
N PRO A 74 1.64 -6.85 23.56
CA PRO A 74 2.94 -6.61 22.93
C PRO A 74 3.80 -7.88 23.06
N GLY A 75 4.57 -8.21 22.03
CA GLY A 75 5.41 -9.41 22.01
C GLY A 75 5.96 -9.70 20.61
N PRO A 76 6.88 -10.69 20.47
CA PRO A 76 7.63 -10.91 19.23
C PRO A 76 6.77 -10.96 17.99
N ALA A 77 5.67 -11.73 17.99
CA ALA A 77 4.77 -11.85 16.84
C ALA A 77 4.13 -10.52 16.40
N LYS A 78 3.79 -9.64 17.34
CA LYS A 78 3.24 -8.30 17.01
C LYS A 78 4.34 -7.40 16.44
N TRP A 79 5.55 -7.47 16.97
CA TRP A 79 6.68 -6.71 16.45
C TRP A 79 7.13 -7.21 15.08
N SER A 80 7.13 -8.52 14.82
CA SER A 80 7.43 -9.09 13.50
C SER A 80 6.55 -8.53 12.38
N ILE A 81 5.22 -8.50 12.57
CA ILE A 81 4.29 -7.96 11.56
C ILE A 81 4.44 -6.43 11.43
N LEU A 82 4.70 -5.71 12.54
CA LEU A 82 4.97 -4.27 12.49
C LEU A 82 6.30 -3.94 11.79
N ASN A 83 7.32 -4.79 11.93
CA ASN A 83 8.60 -4.65 11.24
C ASN A 83 8.43 -4.89 9.73
N VAL A 84 7.72 -5.94 9.32
CA VAL A 84 7.35 -6.17 7.91
C VAL A 84 6.60 -4.94 7.35
N ALA A 85 5.60 -4.43 8.07
CA ALA A 85 4.92 -3.20 7.65
C ALA A 85 5.85 -1.96 7.62
N GLN A 86 6.90 -1.91 8.43
CA GLN A 86 7.92 -0.86 8.34
C GLN A 86 8.85 -1.07 7.12
N GLN A 87 9.11 -2.30 6.70
CA GLN A 87 9.88 -2.64 5.51
C GLN A 87 9.08 -2.33 4.22
N GLU A 88 7.77 -2.59 4.19
CA GLU A 88 6.93 -2.17 3.06
C GLU A 88 6.84 -0.64 2.88
N MET A 89 6.93 0.13 3.98
CA MET A 89 7.08 1.59 3.90
C MET A 89 8.42 2.01 3.26
N LEU A 90 9.48 1.21 3.42
CA LEU A 90 10.75 1.40 2.71
C LEU A 90 10.65 0.99 1.25
N HIS A 91 10.00 -0.13 0.93
CA HIS A 91 9.81 -0.58 -0.45
C HIS A 91 9.02 0.47 -1.26
N LEU A 92 7.94 0.99 -0.67
CA LEU A 92 7.14 2.11 -1.18
C LEU A 92 8.00 3.36 -1.42
N ALA A 93 8.89 3.69 -0.47
CA ALA A 93 9.81 4.82 -0.58
C ALA A 93 10.82 4.65 -1.72
N LEU A 94 11.41 3.44 -1.85
CA LEU A 94 12.41 3.09 -2.86
C LEU A 94 11.82 3.05 -4.27
N ALA A 95 10.66 2.43 -4.46
CA ALA A 95 9.94 2.41 -5.74
C ALA A 95 9.62 3.85 -6.22
N GLY A 96 9.20 4.73 -5.29
CA GLY A 96 9.00 6.15 -5.59
C GLY A 96 10.28 6.92 -5.85
N ASN A 97 11.40 6.61 -5.19
CA ASN A 97 12.70 7.20 -5.51
C ASN A 97 13.16 6.83 -6.93
N ILE A 98 13.03 5.56 -7.34
CA ILE A 98 13.33 5.13 -8.71
C ILE A 98 12.42 5.87 -9.71
N LEU A 99 11.11 5.98 -9.42
CA LEU A 99 10.16 6.71 -10.26
C LEU A 99 10.53 8.21 -10.41
N CYS A 100 10.90 8.87 -9.31
CA CYS A 100 11.41 10.24 -9.31
C CYS A 100 12.70 10.36 -10.13
N ALA A 101 13.65 9.45 -9.97
CA ALA A 101 14.94 9.46 -10.66
C ALA A 101 14.78 9.37 -12.18
N ILE A 102 13.82 8.57 -12.68
CA ILE A 102 13.51 8.50 -14.11
C ILE A 102 12.59 9.63 -14.61
N GLY A 103 12.37 10.67 -13.79
CA GLY A 103 11.54 11.83 -14.13
C GLY A 103 10.04 11.54 -14.18
N GLY A 104 9.55 10.64 -13.32
CA GLY A 104 8.12 10.49 -13.01
C GLY A 104 7.72 11.29 -11.77
N GLU A 105 6.44 11.24 -11.41
CA GLU A 105 5.92 11.81 -10.16
C GLU A 105 5.07 10.78 -9.41
N PRO A 106 5.56 10.22 -8.30
CA PRO A 106 4.79 9.38 -7.41
C PRO A 106 3.45 9.98 -6.95
N LYS A 107 2.43 9.12 -6.93
CA LYS A 107 1.08 9.34 -6.40
C LYS A 107 0.73 8.20 -5.43
N LEU A 108 -0.07 8.49 -4.40
CA LEU A 108 -0.50 7.57 -3.33
C LEU A 108 -1.96 7.82 -2.90
N TYR A 109 -2.37 9.08 -2.84
CA TYR A 109 -3.66 9.49 -2.29
C TYR A 109 -4.80 9.38 -3.32
N SER A 110 -4.52 9.68 -4.59
CA SER A 110 -5.41 9.37 -5.72
C SER A 110 -4.66 9.48 -7.04
N LEU A 111 -4.89 8.53 -7.97
CA LEU A 111 -4.46 8.69 -9.37
C LEU A 111 -5.45 9.55 -10.18
N SER A 112 -6.72 9.57 -9.78
CA SER A 112 -7.77 10.42 -10.37
C SER A 112 -7.57 11.88 -9.97
N PRO A 113 -7.43 12.83 -10.93
CA PRO A 113 -7.34 14.25 -10.62
C PRO A 113 -8.61 14.76 -9.89
N PRO A 114 -8.50 15.71 -8.95
CA PRO A 114 -9.66 16.31 -8.32
C PRO A 114 -10.64 16.89 -9.34
N GLY A 115 -11.93 16.57 -9.20
CA GLY A 115 -12.97 17.00 -10.13
C GLY A 115 -13.08 16.21 -11.45
N SER A 116 -12.27 15.16 -11.66
CA SER A 116 -12.32 14.32 -12.88
C SER A 116 -13.60 13.49 -13.05
N GLY A 117 -14.45 13.41 -12.02
CA GLY A 117 -15.71 12.64 -12.04
C GLY A 117 -15.55 11.12 -11.92
N ASN A 118 -14.32 10.60 -12.03
CA ASN A 118 -13.98 9.22 -11.72
C ASN A 118 -13.92 9.00 -10.18
N PRO A 119 -14.13 7.77 -9.69
CA PRO A 119 -13.76 7.43 -8.31
C PRO A 119 -12.24 7.63 -8.10
N PRO A 120 -11.81 7.90 -6.86
CA PRO A 120 -10.39 7.90 -6.51
C PRO A 120 -9.83 6.48 -6.65
N GLU A 121 -8.68 6.36 -7.30
CA GLU A 121 -7.96 5.09 -7.40
C GLU A 121 -7.09 4.94 -6.14
N PHE A 122 -7.57 4.13 -5.22
CA PHE A 122 -7.12 4.03 -3.83
C PHE A 122 -7.33 2.60 -3.30
N PRO A 123 -6.49 2.06 -2.40
CA PRO A 123 -6.66 0.72 -1.83
C PRO A 123 -8.02 0.53 -1.15
N SER A 124 -8.74 -0.55 -1.45
CA SER A 124 -10.04 -0.83 -0.85
C SER A 124 -10.28 -2.32 -0.66
N TYR A 125 -10.52 -2.74 0.59
CA TYR A 125 -10.65 -4.15 0.97
C TYR A 125 -12.14 -4.57 1.11
N PRO A 126 -12.54 -5.80 0.75
CA PRO A 126 -11.71 -6.87 0.21
C PRO A 126 -11.17 -6.52 -1.18
N ASP A 127 -9.93 -6.93 -1.44
CA ASP A 127 -9.27 -6.84 -2.75
C ASP A 127 -8.65 -8.20 -3.10
N LYS A 128 -8.02 -8.30 -4.27
CA LYS A 128 -7.20 -9.43 -4.71
C LYS A 128 -5.86 -8.93 -5.25
N MET A 129 -4.85 -9.79 -5.25
CA MET A 129 -3.54 -9.50 -5.84
C MET A 129 -3.00 -10.70 -6.62
N PHE A 130 -2.32 -10.41 -7.74
CA PHE A 130 -1.69 -11.36 -8.67
C PHE A 130 -2.65 -12.29 -9.42
N TYR A 131 -2.11 -12.97 -10.44
CA TYR A 131 -2.82 -13.98 -11.25
C TYR A 131 -3.55 -15.05 -10.42
N GLN A 132 -3.03 -15.37 -9.23
CA GLN A 132 -3.56 -16.40 -8.34
C GLN A 132 -4.77 -15.92 -7.51
N GLU A 133 -5.22 -14.67 -7.71
CA GLU A 133 -6.33 -14.05 -6.98
C GLU A 133 -6.17 -14.06 -5.44
N THR A 134 -4.92 -13.93 -4.95
CA THR A 134 -4.60 -13.95 -3.51
C THR A 134 -5.46 -12.91 -2.78
N PRO A 135 -6.35 -13.32 -1.85
CA PRO A 135 -7.25 -12.39 -1.18
C PRO A 135 -6.48 -11.35 -0.36
N LEU A 136 -7.03 -10.15 -0.22
CA LEU A 136 -6.45 -9.11 0.60
C LEU A 136 -7.56 -8.44 1.43
N ASP A 137 -7.57 -8.74 2.72
CA ASP A 137 -8.67 -8.44 3.64
C ASP A 137 -8.20 -7.71 4.89
N LEU A 138 -8.97 -6.73 5.38
CA LEU A 138 -8.81 -6.19 6.73
C LEU A 138 -9.40 -7.18 7.73
N ARG A 139 -8.53 -8.04 8.28
CA ARG A 139 -8.84 -9.08 9.28
C ARG A 139 -7.81 -9.08 10.40
N GLY A 140 -8.19 -9.60 11.57
CA GLY A 140 -7.23 -9.82 12.67
C GLY A 140 -6.14 -10.85 12.31
N ALA A 141 -5.10 -10.95 13.14
CA ALA A 141 -3.96 -11.88 12.96
C ALA A 141 -4.31 -13.37 13.26
N THR A 142 -5.41 -13.85 12.68
CA THR A 142 -5.86 -15.24 12.75
C THR A 142 -5.00 -16.14 11.85
N LYS A 143 -4.94 -17.45 12.11
CA LYS A 143 -4.16 -18.39 11.29
C LYS A 143 -4.52 -18.37 9.79
N PRO A 144 -5.79 -18.26 9.37
CA PRO A 144 -6.13 -18.05 7.96
C PRO A 144 -5.53 -16.77 7.38
N ASN A 145 -5.57 -15.64 8.11
CA ASN A 145 -5.07 -14.36 7.60
C ASN A 145 -3.53 -14.31 7.54
N ILE A 146 -2.84 -14.87 8.54
CA ILE A 146 -1.38 -15.04 8.50
C ILE A 146 -0.97 -15.99 7.37
N ARG A 147 -1.80 -16.99 7.03
CA ARG A 147 -1.57 -17.79 5.82
C ARG A 147 -1.68 -16.95 4.56
N THR A 148 -2.69 -16.09 4.43
CA THR A 148 -2.82 -15.17 3.29
C THR A 148 -1.55 -14.34 3.09
N PHE A 149 -0.96 -13.82 4.17
CA PHE A 149 0.29 -13.07 4.10
C PHE A 149 1.47 -13.95 3.63
N LEU A 150 1.55 -15.20 4.11
CA LEU A 150 2.55 -16.19 3.68
C LEU A 150 2.41 -16.62 2.20
N GLU A 151 1.19 -16.67 1.65
CA GLU A 151 0.98 -16.94 0.22
C GLU A 151 1.27 -15.69 -0.64
N LEU A 152 1.12 -14.48 -0.10
CA LEU A 152 1.41 -13.20 -0.80
C LEU A 152 2.92 -12.99 -0.98
N GLU A 153 3.69 -13.25 0.09
CA GLU A 153 5.16 -13.14 0.13
C GLU A 153 5.86 -14.37 -0.44
N ARG A 154 5.12 -15.31 -1.05
CA ARG A 154 5.68 -16.58 -1.51
C ARG A 154 6.70 -16.35 -2.64
N PRO A 155 7.98 -16.73 -2.46
CA PRO A 155 8.98 -16.59 -3.52
C PRO A 155 8.60 -17.40 -4.76
N SER A 156 8.77 -16.81 -5.94
CA SER A 156 8.49 -17.52 -7.18
C SER A 156 9.60 -18.51 -7.52
N ILE A 157 9.24 -19.79 -7.59
CA ILE A 157 10.02 -20.74 -8.38
C ILE A 157 9.58 -20.53 -9.83
N LEU A 158 10.45 -19.94 -10.66
CA LEU A 158 10.22 -19.81 -12.09
C LEU A 158 9.88 -21.19 -12.69
N LYS A 159 8.62 -21.32 -13.11
CA LYS A 159 8.15 -22.35 -14.04
C LYS A 159 7.74 -21.62 -15.31
N ASP A 160 8.03 -22.21 -16.46
CA ASP A 160 7.99 -21.57 -17.77
C ASP A 160 6.73 -20.71 -17.97
N ILE A 161 6.91 -19.39 -17.87
CA ILE A 161 5.82 -18.42 -17.91
C ILE A 161 5.52 -18.14 -19.38
N ASP A 162 4.87 -19.07 -20.08
CA ASP A 162 4.50 -18.91 -21.51
C ASP A 162 3.48 -17.79 -21.75
N ARG A 163 2.93 -17.16 -20.70
CA ARG A 163 1.90 -16.10 -20.79
C ARG A 163 2.05 -15.04 -19.70
N VAL A 164 2.27 -13.80 -20.14
CA VAL A 164 2.30 -12.56 -19.34
C VAL A 164 1.37 -11.57 -20.04
N ALA A 165 0.32 -11.11 -19.37
CA ALA A 165 -0.63 -10.13 -19.90
C ALA A 165 -1.21 -9.26 -18.77
N GLU A 166 -1.09 -7.94 -18.93
CA GLU A 166 -1.56 -6.88 -18.01
C GLU A 166 -0.81 -6.80 -16.65
N ALA A 167 -0.57 -5.59 -16.13
CA ALA A 167 0.37 -5.39 -15.01
C ALA A 167 -0.16 -5.91 -13.67
N LEU A 168 0.72 -6.42 -12.81
CA LEU A 168 0.43 -7.21 -11.60
C LEU A 168 -0.32 -8.54 -11.86
N ASP A 169 -1.40 -8.53 -12.63
CA ASP A 169 -2.20 -9.72 -12.93
C ASP A 169 -1.47 -10.72 -13.86
N ALA A 170 -0.43 -10.29 -14.58
CA ALA A 170 0.50 -11.19 -15.28
C ALA A 170 1.53 -11.89 -14.38
N TYR A 171 1.72 -11.43 -13.15
CA TYR A 171 2.87 -11.81 -12.33
C TYR A 171 2.51 -12.86 -11.28
N GLY A 172 3.43 -13.79 -11.04
CA GLY A 172 3.24 -14.90 -10.09
C GLY A 172 3.62 -14.59 -8.65
N SER A 173 4.42 -13.53 -8.42
CA SER A 173 4.86 -13.04 -7.10
C SER A 173 5.37 -11.59 -7.19
N ILE A 174 5.59 -10.97 -6.02
CA ILE A 174 6.24 -9.65 -5.86
C ILE A 174 7.62 -9.62 -6.55
N GLY A 175 8.46 -10.62 -6.33
CA GLY A 175 9.82 -10.67 -6.86
C GLY A 175 9.88 -10.81 -8.38
N THR A 176 8.94 -11.54 -8.98
CA THR A 176 8.85 -11.64 -10.45
C THR A 176 8.55 -10.28 -11.08
N PHE A 177 7.70 -9.48 -10.42
CA PHE A 177 7.33 -8.14 -10.86
C PHE A 177 8.48 -7.15 -10.72
N TYR A 178 9.18 -7.12 -9.58
CA TYR A 178 10.35 -6.26 -9.40
C TYR A 178 11.55 -6.67 -10.27
N TRP A 179 11.72 -7.96 -10.57
CA TRP A 179 12.72 -8.42 -11.53
C TRP A 179 12.45 -7.85 -12.94
N ALA A 180 11.20 -7.84 -13.41
CA ALA A 180 10.84 -7.25 -14.69
C ALA A 180 11.07 -5.73 -14.73
N ILE A 181 10.85 -5.01 -13.62
CA ILE A 181 11.25 -3.60 -13.47
C ILE A 181 12.78 -3.45 -13.60
N GLY A 182 13.55 -4.36 -12.99
CA GLY A 182 15.01 -4.41 -13.10
C GLY A 182 15.52 -4.61 -14.53
N GLU A 183 14.94 -5.54 -15.30
CA GLU A 183 15.27 -5.72 -16.71
C GLU A 183 14.86 -4.53 -17.58
N ALA A 184 13.69 -3.93 -17.33
CA ALA A 184 13.23 -2.73 -18.03
C ALA A 184 14.12 -1.50 -17.78
N LEU A 185 14.69 -1.34 -16.57
CA LEU A 185 15.69 -0.32 -16.26
C LEU A 185 16.99 -0.55 -17.05
N LYS A 186 17.53 -1.79 -17.04
CA LYS A 186 18.72 -2.16 -17.84
C LYS A 186 18.49 -1.90 -19.33
N PHE A 187 17.34 -2.30 -19.87
CA PHE A 187 17.00 -2.08 -21.27
C PHE A 187 16.96 -0.58 -21.62
N ASN A 188 16.26 0.25 -20.83
CA ASN A 188 16.19 1.68 -21.15
C ASN A 188 17.55 2.38 -20.97
N SER A 189 18.36 2.01 -19.97
CA SER A 189 19.72 2.54 -19.81
C SER A 189 20.57 2.22 -21.05
N ASN A 190 20.55 0.97 -21.52
CA ASN A 190 21.22 0.56 -22.76
C ASN A 190 20.67 1.28 -24.02
N ARG A 191 19.38 1.61 -24.07
CA ARG A 191 18.72 2.19 -25.25
C ARG A 191 18.86 3.71 -25.37
N ILE A 192 18.80 4.46 -24.28
CA ILE A 192 18.85 5.94 -24.29
C ILE A 192 20.06 6.54 -23.57
N GLY A 193 20.88 5.71 -22.91
CA GLY A 193 21.99 6.15 -22.07
C GLY A 193 21.54 6.47 -20.66
N ASP A 194 22.36 6.08 -19.69
CA ASP A 194 22.03 6.13 -18.26
C ASP A 194 21.66 7.54 -17.78
N GLN A 195 22.45 8.54 -18.20
CA GLN A 195 22.23 9.96 -17.88
C GLN A 195 20.94 10.55 -18.50
N ALA A 196 20.39 9.95 -19.55
CA ALA A 196 19.09 10.34 -20.10
C ALA A 196 17.93 9.65 -19.36
N LEU A 197 18.14 8.39 -18.93
CA LEU A 197 17.19 7.65 -18.12
C LEU A 197 17.02 8.30 -16.74
N PHE A 198 18.10 8.49 -15.99
CA PHE A 198 18.10 9.03 -14.62
C PHE A 198 18.19 10.56 -14.58
N SER A 199 17.36 11.22 -15.39
CA SER A 199 17.35 12.68 -15.59
C SER A 199 16.47 13.48 -14.61
N GLY A 200 15.89 12.83 -13.59
CA GLY A 200 15.04 13.45 -12.57
C GLY A 200 15.80 14.23 -11.49
N ASP A 201 15.13 15.20 -10.86
CA ASP A 201 15.73 15.98 -9.76
C ASP A 201 15.84 15.15 -8.48
N LYS A 202 17.07 14.72 -8.15
CA LYS A 202 17.35 13.97 -6.92
C LYS A 202 16.94 14.64 -5.62
N LYS A 203 16.75 15.98 -5.60
CA LYS A 203 16.23 16.69 -4.41
C LYS A 203 14.76 16.36 -4.10
N LYS A 204 14.04 15.78 -5.07
CA LYS A 204 12.68 15.25 -4.90
C LYS A 204 12.65 13.80 -4.40
N GLN A 205 13.78 13.15 -4.18
CA GLN A 205 13.81 11.80 -3.60
C GLN A 205 13.79 11.86 -2.07
N LEU A 206 13.23 10.84 -1.45
CA LEU A 206 13.35 10.58 -0.01
C LEU A 206 14.81 10.18 0.28
N GLN A 207 15.43 10.82 1.27
CA GLN A 207 16.84 10.64 1.59
C GLN A 207 17.00 10.33 3.09
N TYR A 208 18.00 9.55 3.48
CA TYR A 208 18.31 9.31 4.91
C TYR A 208 18.41 10.61 5.72
N GLY A 209 19.07 11.63 5.15
CA GLY A 209 19.21 12.95 5.76
C GLY A 209 17.89 13.70 5.98
N ASP A 210 16.79 13.31 5.33
CA ASP A 210 15.44 13.83 5.61
C ASP A 210 14.88 13.30 6.95
N GLY A 211 15.70 12.64 7.77
CA GLY A 211 15.31 12.10 9.08
C GLY A 211 14.50 10.81 8.99
N SER A 212 14.52 10.10 7.87
CA SER A 212 13.83 8.81 7.74
C SER A 212 14.41 7.75 8.68
N TRP A 213 13.57 6.82 9.15
CA TRP A 213 14.00 5.71 10.01
C TRP A 213 15.01 4.73 9.38
N TYR A 214 15.16 4.77 8.06
CA TYR A 214 15.99 3.87 7.27
C TYR A 214 17.32 4.55 6.98
N ASN A 215 18.43 3.85 7.27
CA ASN A 215 19.80 4.40 7.18
C ASN A 215 20.32 4.33 5.73
N ASP A 216 21.45 3.66 5.48
CA ASP A 216 22.02 3.45 4.13
C ASP A 216 21.14 2.59 3.19
N GLU A 217 19.99 2.14 3.69
CA GLU A 217 18.89 1.48 2.99
C GLU A 217 17.99 2.48 2.24
N MET A 218 17.91 3.75 2.66
CA MET A 218 17.18 4.80 1.94
C MET A 218 17.99 5.28 0.72
N VAL A 219 18.01 4.45 -0.32
CA VAL A 219 18.83 4.67 -1.52
C VAL A 219 18.33 5.87 -2.31
N VAL A 220 19.22 6.83 -2.51
CA VAL A 220 19.11 7.87 -3.54
C VAL A 220 19.56 7.26 -4.86
N VAL A 221 18.71 7.38 -5.88
CA VAL A 221 18.89 6.80 -7.21
C VAL A 221 19.38 7.88 -8.16
N GLU A 222 20.63 7.75 -8.62
CA GLU A 222 21.30 8.68 -9.55
C GLU A 222 21.75 7.99 -10.85
N ASP A 223 21.75 6.66 -10.89
CA ASP A 223 22.27 5.81 -11.97
C ASP A 223 21.64 4.41 -11.94
N LEU A 224 21.92 3.56 -12.93
CA LEU A 224 21.41 2.18 -12.96
C LEU A 224 21.89 1.35 -11.74
N ASN A 225 23.09 1.60 -11.22
CA ASN A 225 23.64 0.82 -10.11
C ASN A 225 22.87 1.08 -8.80
N SER A 226 22.56 2.34 -8.51
CA SER A 226 21.74 2.75 -7.36
C SER A 226 20.27 2.33 -7.53
N ALA A 227 19.72 2.36 -8.75
CA ALA A 227 18.40 1.80 -9.02
C ALA A 227 18.34 0.28 -8.76
N LEU A 228 19.36 -0.47 -9.20
CA LEU A 228 19.46 -1.91 -8.94
C LEU A 228 19.77 -2.22 -7.47
N LYS A 229 20.51 -1.37 -6.74
CA LYS A 229 20.67 -1.48 -5.27
C LYS A 229 19.32 -1.33 -4.56
N ALA A 230 18.51 -0.33 -4.95
CA ALA A 230 17.19 -0.10 -4.39
C ALA A 230 16.26 -1.32 -4.60
N LEU A 231 16.22 -1.88 -5.83
CA LEU A 231 15.48 -3.12 -6.10
C LEU A 231 16.02 -4.34 -5.36
N GLY A 232 17.35 -4.43 -5.18
CA GLY A 232 17.98 -5.50 -4.41
C GLY A 232 17.50 -5.55 -2.96
N ILE A 233 17.38 -4.38 -2.31
CA ILE A 233 16.85 -4.28 -0.94
C ILE A 233 15.42 -4.82 -0.85
N ILE A 234 14.54 -4.43 -1.79
CA ILE A 234 13.14 -4.88 -1.81
C ILE A 234 13.05 -6.41 -1.96
N LEU A 235 13.83 -6.97 -2.89
CA LEU A 235 13.86 -8.42 -3.15
C LEU A 235 14.46 -9.22 -1.97
N ASP A 236 15.57 -8.76 -1.40
CA ASP A 236 16.24 -9.42 -0.27
C ASP A 236 15.41 -9.32 1.03
N GLN A 237 14.52 -8.32 1.18
CA GLN A 237 13.64 -8.18 2.35
C GLN A 237 12.29 -8.91 2.20
N GLY A 238 11.62 -8.83 1.04
CA GLY A 238 10.33 -9.51 0.83
C GLY A 238 10.45 -11.04 0.67
N GLU A 239 11.02 -11.48 -0.45
CA GLU A 239 11.18 -12.91 -0.77
C GLU A 239 12.39 -13.54 -0.08
N GLY A 240 13.49 -12.77 0.07
CA GLY A 240 14.73 -13.20 0.71
C GLY A 240 15.86 -13.48 -0.29
N SER A 241 17.10 -13.54 0.21
CA SER A 241 18.31 -13.59 -0.62
C SER A 241 18.58 -14.94 -1.31
N GLN A 242 17.54 -15.66 -1.75
CA GLN A 242 17.66 -16.72 -2.75
C GLN A 242 17.91 -16.10 -4.13
N ARG A 243 19.12 -15.55 -4.29
CA ARG A 243 19.66 -15.10 -5.57
C ARG A 243 19.38 -16.17 -6.62
N GLN A 244 18.77 -15.76 -7.74
CA GLN A 244 18.31 -16.64 -8.81
C GLN A 244 19.39 -17.67 -9.20
N PRO A 245 19.00 -18.92 -9.57
CA PRO A 245 19.97 -19.88 -10.10
C PRO A 245 20.72 -19.22 -11.27
N PRO A 246 22.07 -19.19 -11.24
CA PRO A 246 22.82 -18.28 -12.07
C PRO A 246 22.59 -18.57 -13.55
N ILE A 247 22.30 -17.51 -14.32
CA ILE A 247 22.29 -17.56 -15.79
C ILE A 247 23.64 -18.14 -16.23
N ARG A 248 23.59 -19.30 -16.91
CA ARG A 248 24.78 -20.10 -17.26
C ARG A 248 25.87 -19.24 -17.91
N GLY A 249 26.94 -18.97 -17.18
CA GLY A 249 28.15 -18.33 -17.72
C GLY A 249 28.77 -17.21 -16.89
N THR A 250 28.08 -16.68 -15.87
CA THR A 250 28.67 -15.71 -14.92
C THR A 250 29.11 -16.41 -13.64
N GLY A 251 30.33 -16.12 -13.17
CA GLY A 251 31.00 -16.87 -12.11
C GLY A 251 31.10 -16.12 -10.78
N SER A 252 31.14 -16.90 -9.69
CA SER A 252 31.40 -16.50 -8.30
C SER A 252 30.55 -15.36 -7.74
N LEU A 253 29.47 -15.72 -7.05
CA LEU A 253 28.79 -14.83 -6.12
C LEU A 253 29.45 -14.93 -4.73
N ASP A 254 29.74 -13.78 -4.10
CA ASP A 254 30.22 -13.72 -2.73
C ASP A 254 29.20 -14.36 -1.75
N PRO A 255 29.67 -15.03 -0.67
CA PRO A 255 28.79 -15.62 0.33
C PRO A 255 27.90 -14.56 0.99
N PRO A 256 26.70 -14.93 1.45
CA PRO A 256 25.80 -13.99 2.12
C PRO A 256 26.45 -13.43 3.39
N PRO A 257 26.18 -12.17 3.77
CA PRO A 257 26.70 -11.59 5.00
C PRO A 257 26.20 -12.40 6.22
N PRO A 258 26.99 -12.50 7.30
CA PRO A 258 26.67 -13.35 8.47
C PRO A 258 25.48 -12.87 9.32
N PHE A 259 24.76 -11.84 8.86
CA PHE A 259 23.56 -11.28 9.46
C PHE A 259 22.47 -11.10 8.40
N ALA A 260 22.18 -12.16 7.64
CA ALA A 260 21.06 -12.16 6.70
C ALA A 260 19.76 -11.78 7.45
N VAL A 261 19.13 -10.68 7.04
CA VAL A 261 17.83 -10.26 7.55
C VAL A 261 16.81 -11.29 7.09
N ARG A 262 15.95 -11.75 8.01
CA ARG A 262 14.89 -12.71 7.66
C ARG A 262 13.88 -12.06 6.73
N SER A 263 13.49 -12.78 5.69
CA SER A 263 12.54 -12.25 4.72
C SER A 263 11.10 -12.27 5.26
N HIS A 264 10.23 -11.48 4.63
CA HIS A 264 8.82 -11.43 5.00
C HIS A 264 8.16 -12.81 4.90
N PHE A 265 8.52 -13.57 3.86
CA PHE A 265 8.13 -14.99 3.72
C PHE A 265 8.49 -15.81 4.96
N GLU A 266 9.75 -15.79 5.38
CA GLU A 266 10.21 -16.54 6.56
C GLU A 266 9.51 -16.10 7.85
N ILE A 267 9.26 -14.80 7.99
CA ILE A 267 8.58 -14.21 9.15
C ILE A 267 7.13 -14.70 9.22
N PHE A 268 6.37 -14.65 8.12
CA PHE A 268 5.01 -15.17 8.09
C PHE A 268 4.97 -16.70 8.16
N GLU A 269 6.00 -17.41 7.70
CA GLU A 269 6.07 -18.87 7.81
C GLU A 269 6.22 -19.31 9.27
N ASP A 270 7.08 -18.67 10.05
CA ASP A 270 7.19 -18.86 11.50
C ASP A 270 5.87 -18.52 12.22
N LEU A 271 5.26 -17.38 11.87
CA LEU A 271 3.97 -16.97 12.44
C LEU A 271 2.84 -17.95 12.07
N TYR A 272 2.92 -18.60 10.92
CA TYR A 272 1.98 -19.64 10.50
C TYR A 272 2.26 -21.00 11.16
N LYS A 273 3.54 -21.36 11.39
CA LYS A 273 3.97 -22.60 12.07
C LYS A 273 3.78 -22.58 13.59
N GLY A 274 3.87 -21.41 14.24
CA GLY A 274 3.77 -21.25 15.69
C GLY A 274 2.35 -21.49 16.27
N PRO A 275 2.10 -21.17 17.55
CA PRO A 275 0.75 -21.22 18.12
C PRO A 275 -0.20 -20.17 17.48
N PRO A 276 -1.53 -20.30 17.65
CA PRO A 276 -2.47 -19.21 17.37
C PRO A 276 -2.17 -17.96 18.22
N LEU A 277 -2.35 -16.77 17.65
CA LEU A 277 -2.08 -15.50 18.32
C LEU A 277 -3.32 -15.00 19.07
N ASP A 278 -3.15 -14.57 20.32
CA ASP A 278 -4.26 -13.99 21.09
C ASP A 278 -4.64 -12.60 20.55
N CYS A 279 -5.79 -12.53 19.87
CA CYS A 279 -6.29 -11.33 19.21
C CYS A 279 -7.59 -10.84 19.85
N TYR A 280 -7.90 -9.56 19.66
CA TYR A 280 -9.28 -9.09 19.70
C TYR A 280 -10.04 -9.63 18.49
N GLU A 281 -11.30 -10.00 18.69
CA GLU A 281 -12.26 -10.14 17.60
C GLU A 281 -12.49 -8.74 17.02
N VAL A 282 -12.38 -8.58 15.70
CA VAL A 282 -12.47 -7.29 14.99
C VAL A 282 -13.35 -7.45 13.76
N LEU A 283 -13.97 -6.35 13.31
CA LEU A 283 -14.76 -6.35 12.07
C LEU A 283 -13.91 -6.79 10.86
N GLU A 284 -14.52 -7.46 9.90
CA GLU A 284 -13.88 -7.79 8.62
C GLU A 284 -14.23 -6.76 7.54
N ASN A 285 -13.23 -6.28 6.79
CA ASN A 285 -13.39 -5.31 5.70
C ASN A 285 -14.33 -4.12 5.98
N PRO A 286 -14.28 -3.50 7.17
CA PRO A 286 -15.29 -2.53 7.59
C PRO A 286 -15.28 -1.23 6.76
N LYS A 287 -16.42 -0.53 6.80
CA LYS A 287 -16.61 0.76 6.13
C LYS A 287 -17.05 1.82 7.14
N THR A 288 -16.36 2.95 7.18
CA THR A 288 -16.65 4.05 8.12
C THR A 288 -18.05 4.61 7.91
N LYS A 289 -18.52 4.62 6.66
CA LYS A 289 -19.87 5.02 6.28
C LYS A 289 -20.98 4.18 6.91
N THR A 290 -20.74 2.90 7.24
CA THR A 290 -21.73 2.03 7.90
C THR A 290 -22.15 2.56 9.29
N PHE A 291 -21.31 3.39 9.91
CA PHE A 291 -21.55 3.98 11.24
C PHE A 291 -21.97 5.46 11.19
N GLU A 292 -22.17 6.03 9.99
CA GLU A 292 -22.62 7.43 9.78
C GLU A 292 -24.00 7.71 10.42
N THR A 293 -24.80 6.66 10.62
CA THR A 293 -26.09 6.70 11.31
C THR A 293 -26.22 5.52 12.29
N GLY A 294 -27.29 5.50 13.10
CA GLY A 294 -27.55 4.41 14.05
C GLY A 294 -27.09 4.72 15.47
N ASN A 295 -26.66 3.69 16.22
CA ASN A 295 -26.44 3.74 17.66
C ASN A 295 -24.97 3.93 18.11
N GLN A 296 -24.05 4.16 17.18
CA GLN A 296 -22.61 4.42 17.43
C GLN A 296 -22.03 5.56 16.56
N THR A 297 -22.83 6.58 16.26
CA THR A 297 -22.41 7.77 15.48
C THR A 297 -21.24 8.54 16.11
N ASN A 298 -21.08 8.45 17.44
CA ASN A 298 -19.94 8.97 18.16
C ASN A 298 -18.62 8.27 17.75
N ILE A 299 -18.64 6.95 17.56
CA ILE A 299 -17.48 6.17 17.08
C ILE A 299 -17.15 6.54 15.62
N HIS A 300 -18.16 6.81 14.79
CA HIS A 300 -17.95 7.25 13.41
C HIS A 300 -17.10 8.51 13.28
N LYS A 301 -17.19 9.48 14.21
CA LYS A 301 -16.29 10.64 14.24
C LYS A 301 -14.82 10.25 14.38
N VAL A 302 -14.52 9.26 15.22
CA VAL A 302 -13.17 8.76 15.47
C VAL A 302 -12.65 7.92 14.30
N LEU A 303 -13.52 7.10 13.69
CA LEU A 303 -13.21 6.36 12.46
C LEU A 303 -12.87 7.31 11.30
N LEU A 304 -13.70 8.34 11.08
CA LEU A 304 -13.52 9.32 10.02
C LEU A 304 -12.24 10.16 10.20
N LEU A 305 -11.85 10.44 11.44
CA LEU A 305 -10.54 11.01 11.77
C LEU A 305 -9.38 10.06 11.43
N GLY A 306 -9.53 8.76 11.68
CA GLY A 306 -8.52 7.75 11.34
C GLY A 306 -8.28 7.63 9.83
N ASP A 307 -9.36 7.57 9.04
CA ASP A 307 -9.31 7.56 7.58
C ASP A 307 -8.69 8.86 7.03
N ALA A 308 -9.11 10.02 7.55
CA ALA A 308 -8.54 11.30 7.16
C ALA A 308 -7.04 11.43 7.52
N ALA A 309 -6.62 10.96 8.70
CA ALA A 309 -5.23 10.97 9.10
C ALA A 309 -4.36 10.08 8.19
N PHE A 310 -4.86 8.90 7.80
CA PHE A 310 -4.17 8.03 6.85
C PHE A 310 -4.06 8.68 5.47
N CYS A 311 -5.15 9.24 4.93
CA CYS A 311 -5.13 9.98 3.67
C CYS A 311 -4.25 11.26 3.70
N TYR A 312 -4.05 11.86 4.88
CA TYR A 312 -3.16 13.01 5.07
C TYR A 312 -1.68 12.59 5.14
N LEU A 313 -1.39 11.43 5.74
CA LEU A 313 -0.05 10.82 5.69
C LEU A 313 0.37 10.50 4.26
N LEU A 314 -0.52 9.93 3.44
CA LEU A 314 -0.21 9.63 2.04
C LEU A 314 0.08 10.91 1.23
N GLN A 315 -0.65 12.00 1.47
CA GLN A 315 -0.35 13.30 0.87
C GLN A 315 0.95 13.94 1.41
N THR A 316 1.34 13.66 2.65
CA THR A 316 2.63 14.06 3.21
C THR A 316 3.78 13.39 2.43
N VAL A 317 3.67 12.08 2.15
CA VAL A 317 4.66 11.34 1.36
C VAL A 317 4.65 11.79 -0.11
N GLU A 318 3.49 12.03 -0.73
CA GLU A 318 3.41 12.64 -2.07
C GLU A 318 4.11 14.00 -2.14
N THR A 319 3.96 14.84 -1.11
CA THR A 319 4.55 16.17 -1.06
C THR A 319 6.08 16.08 -0.99
N LEU A 320 6.62 15.15 -0.19
CA LEU A 320 8.05 14.87 -0.13
C LEU A 320 8.65 14.43 -1.47
N TRP A 321 7.86 13.83 -2.38
CA TRP A 321 8.29 13.52 -3.76
C TRP A 321 8.07 14.65 -4.79
N ARG A 322 7.46 15.77 -4.39
CA ARG A 322 7.24 16.95 -5.25
C ARG A 322 8.13 18.12 -4.87
N THR A 323 8.30 18.36 -3.57
CA THR A 323 9.04 19.49 -3.01
C THR A 323 10.53 19.17 -2.91
N GLY A 324 11.30 19.58 -3.93
CA GLY A 324 12.75 19.67 -3.81
C GLY A 324 13.13 20.65 -2.69
N GLY A 325 13.95 20.23 -1.72
CA GLY A 325 14.16 21.00 -0.49
C GLY A 325 15.53 20.82 0.14
N GLY A 326 15.88 21.74 1.03
CA GLY A 326 17.06 21.60 1.89
C GLY A 326 16.78 20.65 3.06
N THR A 327 17.74 19.78 3.35
CA THR A 327 17.66 18.65 4.30
C THR A 327 16.98 18.99 5.62
N ILE A 328 17.33 20.12 6.26
CA ILE A 328 16.76 20.54 7.54
C ILE A 328 15.23 20.77 7.47
N LYS A 329 14.71 21.35 6.37
CA LYS A 329 13.27 21.56 6.20
C LYS A 329 12.53 20.24 5.99
N ARG A 330 13.09 19.36 5.15
CA ARG A 330 12.53 18.02 4.89
C ARG A 330 12.52 17.18 6.17
N MET A 331 13.60 17.21 6.94
CA MET A 331 13.70 16.59 8.27
C MET A 331 12.68 17.15 9.28
N HIS A 332 12.38 18.45 9.25
CA HIS A 332 11.33 19.01 10.11
C HIS A 332 9.96 18.46 9.73
N PHE A 333 9.60 18.51 8.43
CA PHE A 333 8.32 18.02 7.90
C PHE A 333 8.12 16.50 8.08
N VAL A 334 9.18 15.69 7.90
CA VAL A 334 9.16 14.24 8.16
C VAL A 334 8.89 13.95 9.64
N ASN A 335 9.51 14.68 10.57
CA ASN A 335 9.23 14.49 12.00
C ASN A 335 7.84 15.02 12.39
N ASN A 336 7.49 16.24 11.97
CA ASN A 336 6.26 16.91 12.32
C ASN A 336 5.00 16.25 11.74
N ASN A 337 5.09 15.68 10.53
CA ASN A 337 3.98 14.99 9.88
C ASN A 337 4.18 13.47 9.84
N LEU A 338 5.15 12.98 9.08
CA LEU A 338 5.26 11.55 8.75
C LEU A 338 5.41 10.66 9.99
N HIS A 339 6.33 11.01 10.90
CA HIS A 339 6.52 10.29 12.16
C HIS A 339 5.32 10.49 13.12
N ASN A 340 4.89 11.74 13.32
CA ASN A 340 3.81 12.07 14.25
C ASN A 340 2.47 11.43 13.88
N ILE A 341 2.10 11.42 12.60
CA ILE A 341 0.82 10.83 12.16
C ILE A 341 0.83 9.31 12.39
N MET A 342 1.94 8.61 12.12
CA MET A 342 2.01 7.17 12.38
C MET A 342 2.05 6.84 13.88
N LEU A 343 2.95 7.49 14.63
CA LEU A 343 3.25 7.10 16.02
C LEU A 343 2.30 7.71 17.05
N TYR A 344 1.78 8.92 16.80
CA TYR A 344 1.01 9.70 17.77
C TYR A 344 -0.43 10.06 17.31
N VAL A 345 -0.81 9.76 16.05
CA VAL A 345 -2.21 9.85 15.58
C VAL A 345 -2.80 8.46 15.32
N LEU A 346 -2.31 7.73 14.31
CA LEU A 346 -2.88 6.45 13.86
C LEU A 346 -2.76 5.34 14.92
N ARG A 347 -1.55 5.08 15.45
CA ARG A 347 -1.36 4.04 16.48
C ARG A 347 -2.19 4.30 17.76
N PRO A 348 -2.27 5.53 18.30
CA PRO A 348 -3.17 5.80 19.42
C PRO A 348 -4.66 5.70 19.04
N LEU A 349 -5.08 6.16 17.85
CA LEU A 349 -6.46 5.97 17.38
C LEU A 349 -6.87 4.50 17.29
N SER A 350 -6.00 3.62 16.77
CA SER A 350 -6.22 2.16 16.80
C SER A 350 -6.36 1.65 18.23
N THR A 351 -5.53 2.13 19.16
CA THR A 351 -5.58 1.76 20.58
C THR A 351 -6.91 2.18 21.24
N PHE A 352 -7.40 3.39 20.94
CA PHE A 352 -8.73 3.84 21.36
C PHE A 352 -9.82 2.96 20.75
N LEU A 353 -9.81 2.74 19.43
CA LEU A 353 -10.85 2.00 18.72
C LEU A 353 -10.95 0.53 19.20
N LEU A 354 -9.83 -0.14 19.49
CA LEU A 354 -9.82 -1.49 20.05
C LEU A 354 -10.40 -1.56 21.48
N SER A 355 -10.35 -0.47 22.24
CA SER A 355 -11.04 -0.38 23.55
C SER A 355 -12.56 -0.38 23.41
N GLN A 356 -13.09 0.07 22.26
CA GLN A 356 -14.51 0.20 21.97
C GLN A 356 -15.09 -1.09 21.36
N LYS A 357 -16.30 -1.45 21.76
CA LYS A 357 -17.04 -2.60 21.23
C LYS A 357 -18.06 -2.19 20.18
N VAL A 358 -18.26 -3.03 19.18
CA VAL A 358 -19.38 -2.95 18.24
C VAL A 358 -20.67 -3.34 18.97
N LYS A 359 -21.76 -2.62 18.72
CA LYS A 359 -23.10 -2.92 19.22
C LYS A 359 -23.97 -3.53 18.12
N SER A 360 -24.82 -4.46 18.52
CA SER A 360 -25.94 -4.96 17.71
C SER A 360 -26.97 -3.86 17.47
N ALA A 361 -27.90 -4.07 16.54
CA ALA A 361 -28.92 -3.08 16.16
C ALA A 361 -29.89 -2.71 17.30
N ASP A 362 -30.07 -3.60 18.27
CA ASP A 362 -30.80 -3.39 19.53
C ASP A 362 -30.03 -2.57 20.59
N GLY A 363 -28.74 -2.30 20.36
CA GLY A 363 -27.84 -1.63 21.29
C GLY A 363 -27.02 -2.57 22.17
N THR A 364 -27.20 -3.90 22.08
CA THR A 364 -26.47 -4.89 22.88
C THR A 364 -24.99 -4.91 22.48
N GLU A 365 -24.09 -4.89 23.46
CA GLU A 365 -22.64 -4.98 23.23
C GLU A 365 -22.21 -6.37 22.77
N THR A 366 -21.40 -6.42 21.70
CA THR A 366 -20.73 -7.65 21.25
C THR A 366 -19.32 -7.77 21.83
N ASN A 367 -18.60 -8.85 21.48
CA ASN A 367 -17.17 -8.99 21.76
C ASN A 367 -16.28 -8.33 20.67
N ILE A 368 -16.85 -8.09 19.49
CA ILE A 368 -16.19 -7.50 18.32
C ILE A 368 -15.75 -6.07 18.63
N ARG A 369 -14.54 -5.71 18.23
CA ARG A 369 -13.91 -4.41 18.43
C ARG A 369 -13.80 -3.60 17.14
N PHE A 370 -13.71 -2.28 17.30
CA PHE A 370 -13.29 -1.39 16.23
C PHE A 370 -11.76 -1.40 16.08
N ASN A 371 -11.27 -0.92 14.94
CA ASN A 371 -9.86 -0.66 14.63
C ASN A 371 -9.81 0.45 13.56
N LEU A 372 -8.63 0.88 13.10
CA LEU A 372 -8.53 1.78 11.94
C LEU A 372 -9.08 1.10 10.68
N PHE A 373 -9.92 1.79 9.90
CA PHE A 373 -10.55 1.18 8.70
C PHE A 373 -9.81 1.50 7.39
N PHE A 374 -8.88 2.47 7.39
CA PHE A 374 -8.04 2.85 6.25
C PHE A 374 -8.84 3.10 4.95
N ASN A 375 -10.07 3.63 5.07
CA ASN A 375 -10.91 3.97 3.91
C ASN A 375 -10.41 5.29 3.29
N TYR A 376 -10.73 5.53 2.01
CA TYR A 376 -10.48 6.83 1.38
C TYR A 376 -11.30 7.94 2.06
N TYR A 377 -10.62 9.01 2.49
CA TYR A 377 -11.24 10.24 2.95
C TYR A 377 -11.08 11.34 1.90
N ASP A 378 -12.20 11.88 1.39
CA ASP A 378 -12.17 12.94 0.39
C ASP A 378 -11.84 14.30 1.00
N PHE A 379 -10.55 14.64 0.99
CA PHE A 379 -10.11 16.01 1.19
C PHE A 379 -10.55 16.89 0.00
N LYS A 380 -11.46 17.83 0.29
CA LYS A 380 -11.78 18.93 -0.61
C LYS A 380 -10.51 19.66 -1.05
N THR A 381 -10.57 20.31 -2.21
CA THR A 381 -9.42 20.82 -2.97
C THR A 381 -8.52 21.85 -2.27
N THR A 382 -8.90 22.37 -1.09
CA THR A 382 -8.11 23.32 -0.28
C THR A 382 -8.47 23.20 1.21
N GLY A 383 -7.54 23.57 2.09
CA GLY A 383 -7.75 23.67 3.54
C GLY A 383 -7.59 22.32 4.26
N LYS A 384 -6.69 21.47 3.79
CA LYS A 384 -6.61 20.05 4.20
C LYS A 384 -6.23 19.85 5.65
N LEU A 385 -5.17 20.51 6.12
CA LEU A 385 -4.77 20.47 7.54
C LEU A 385 -5.92 20.94 8.43
N LYS A 386 -6.53 22.07 8.08
CA LYS A 386 -7.65 22.63 8.83
C LYS A 386 -8.82 21.66 8.91
N LYS A 387 -9.13 20.94 7.83
CA LYS A 387 -10.19 19.93 7.83
C LYS A 387 -9.88 18.74 8.74
N LEU A 388 -8.62 18.30 8.81
CA LEU A 388 -8.17 17.25 9.73
C LEU A 388 -8.24 17.70 11.20
N GLN A 389 -7.84 18.94 11.50
CA GLN A 389 -7.98 19.55 12.83
C GLN A 389 -9.44 19.64 13.29
N ASP A 390 -10.37 19.97 12.39
CA ASP A 390 -11.80 19.99 12.70
C ASP A 390 -12.37 18.59 12.95
N LEU A 391 -11.89 17.54 12.25
CA LEU A 391 -12.24 16.14 12.56
C LEU A 391 -11.70 15.71 13.93
N ALA A 392 -10.48 16.13 14.28
CA ALA A 392 -9.90 15.85 15.60
C ALA A 392 -10.67 16.55 16.73
N LYS A 393 -11.20 17.75 16.47
CA LYS A 393 -12.09 18.47 17.38
C LYS A 393 -13.46 17.78 17.52
N ASP A 394 -14.06 17.32 16.42
CA ASP A 394 -15.30 16.54 16.46
C ASP A 394 -15.13 15.26 17.30
N ALA A 395 -14.05 14.50 17.07
CA ALA A 395 -13.76 13.27 17.81
C ALA A 395 -13.56 13.49 19.32
N VAL A 396 -12.85 14.57 19.72
CA VAL A 396 -12.75 14.98 21.13
C VAL A 396 -14.08 15.48 21.69
N GLY A 397 -14.94 16.10 20.86
CA GLY A 397 -16.28 16.55 21.27
C GLY A 397 -17.19 15.41 21.74
N GLU A 398 -17.09 14.24 21.10
CA GLU A 398 -17.81 13.01 21.49
C GLU A 398 -17.22 12.34 22.75
N PHE A 399 -15.93 12.56 23.03
CA PHE A 399 -15.18 11.89 24.10
C PHE A 399 -14.26 12.87 24.89
N PRO A 400 -14.81 13.93 25.51
CA PRO A 400 -14.02 15.08 25.98
C PRO A 400 -13.08 14.82 27.16
N SER A 401 -13.18 13.64 27.79
CA SER A 401 -12.31 13.21 28.89
C SER A 401 -11.30 12.12 28.48
N ASP A 402 -11.31 11.68 27.22
CA ASP A 402 -10.40 10.63 26.76
C ASP A 402 -8.99 11.17 26.49
N LYS A 403 -8.01 10.63 27.22
CA LYS A 403 -6.62 11.09 27.17
C LYS A 403 -5.91 10.75 25.87
N ILE A 404 -6.34 9.71 25.16
CA ILE A 404 -5.77 9.33 23.87
C ILE A 404 -6.22 10.36 22.83
N LEU A 405 -7.53 10.63 22.74
CA LEU A 405 -8.08 11.56 21.75
C LEU A 405 -7.62 13.00 21.99
N LEU A 406 -7.41 13.42 23.24
CA LEU A 406 -6.83 14.73 23.57
C LEU A 406 -5.38 14.89 23.07
N GLU A 407 -4.51 13.90 23.27
CA GLU A 407 -3.13 13.95 22.77
C GLU A 407 -3.05 13.76 21.25
N VAL A 408 -3.96 12.97 20.65
CA VAL A 408 -4.14 12.89 19.19
C VAL A 408 -4.53 14.27 18.62
N GLN A 409 -5.53 14.95 19.20
CA GLN A 409 -5.95 16.29 18.75
C GLN A 409 -4.82 17.31 18.86
N LYS A 410 -4.11 17.32 19.99
CA LYS A 410 -2.92 18.15 20.20
C LYS A 410 -1.84 17.90 19.15
N THR A 411 -1.62 16.65 18.75
CA THR A 411 -0.69 16.28 17.68
C THR A 411 -1.19 16.76 16.31
N VAL A 412 -2.46 16.53 15.97
CA VAL A 412 -3.08 16.99 14.71
C VAL A 412 -3.05 18.52 14.58
N ASN A 413 -3.18 19.26 15.68
CA ASN A 413 -3.06 20.72 15.72
C ASN A 413 -1.62 21.23 15.52
N ALA A 414 -0.61 20.36 15.58
CA ALA A 414 0.81 20.69 15.46
C ALA A 414 1.46 20.19 14.15
N LEU A 415 0.70 19.55 13.25
CA LEU A 415 1.19 19.15 11.93
C LEU A 415 1.42 20.40 11.03
N GLU A 416 2.37 20.30 10.11
CA GLU A 416 2.57 21.25 9.02
C GLU A 416 1.61 20.97 7.86
N ASP A 417 1.26 21.98 7.07
CA ASP A 417 0.31 21.78 5.96
C ASP A 417 0.98 21.16 4.72
N VAL A 418 0.36 20.15 4.11
CA VAL A 418 0.80 19.53 2.85
C VAL A 418 0.54 20.40 1.61
N GLU A 419 -0.07 21.58 1.80
CA GLU A 419 -0.43 22.52 0.73
C GLU A 419 0.49 23.75 0.63
N ASN A 420 1.54 23.85 1.46
CA ASN A 420 2.46 25.01 1.57
C ASN A 420 3.93 24.70 1.25
#